data_AF-A0A5A7N9D4-F1
#
_entry.id   AF-A0A5A7N9D4-F1
#
_cell.length_a   1.000
_cell.length_b   1.000
_cell.length_c   1.000
_cell.angle_alpha   90.00
_cell.angle_beta   90.00
_cell.angle_gamma   90.00
#
_symmetry.space_group_name_H-M   'P 1'
#
loop_
_entity.id
_entity.type
_entity.pdbx_description
1 polymer ?
#
loop_
_entity_poly.entity_id
_entity_poly.type
_entity_poly.pdbx_seq_one_letter_code
_entity_poly.pdbx_strand_id
1 'polypeptide(L)'
;MAHDQFDLVLADIVMPVMDGIALALKLAAERPDLPVLLMTGYAMEKQRAHHLDCLVSDVLSKPFSLDQLLRAVRQTLKAEQPKA
;
A
#
# COMPACT_ATOMS: atom_id res chain seq x y z
N MET A 1 -11.18 21.68 12.21
CA MET A 1 -10.60 20.33 12.32
C MET A 1 -9.81 20.10 11.04
N ALA A 2 -8.48 20.29 11.07
CA ALA A 2 -7.66 19.96 9.92
C ALA A 2 -7.87 18.47 9.65
N HIS A 3 -8.35 18.12 8.46
CA HIS A 3 -8.31 16.74 8.03
C HIS A 3 -6.83 16.46 7.79
N ASP A 4 -6.21 15.58 8.60
CA ASP A 4 -4.88 15.10 8.28
C ASP A 4 -4.98 14.39 6.93
N GLN A 5 -4.51 15.08 5.90
CA GLN A 5 -4.42 14.57 4.56
C GLN A 5 -3.16 13.71 4.53
N PHE A 6 -3.35 12.41 4.28
CA PHE A 6 -2.25 11.49 4.11
C PHE A 6 -1.89 11.43 2.63
N ASP A 7 -0.60 11.38 2.33
CA ASP A 7 -0.10 11.23 0.95
C ASP A 7 0.13 9.76 0.57
N LEU A 8 0.09 8.85 1.56
CA LEU A 8 0.33 7.42 1.36
C LEU A 8 -0.18 6.60 2.55
N VAL A 9 -0.67 5.39 2.27
CA VAL A 9 -0.94 4.38 3.28
C VAL A 9 0.06 3.24 3.15
N LEU A 10 0.77 2.96 4.24
CA LEU A 10 1.65 1.81 4.37
C LEU A 10 1.05 0.84 5.39
N ALA A 11 0.63 -0.36 4.97
CA ALA A 11 -0.09 -1.29 5.84
C ALA A 11 0.39 -2.74 5.70
N ASP A 12 0.31 -3.51 6.79
CA ASP A 12 0.53 -4.96 6.75
C ASP A 12 -0.67 -5.66 6.12
N ILE A 13 -0.45 -6.78 5.40
CA ILE A 13 -1.56 -7.59 4.92
C ILE A 13 -2.21 -8.31 6.10
N VAL A 14 -1.42 -8.92 6.97
CA VAL A 14 -1.96 -9.68 8.10
C VAL A 14 -2.20 -8.76 9.28
N MET A 15 -3.46 -8.42 9.52
CA MET A 15 -3.90 -7.59 10.65
C MET A 15 -5.18 -8.18 11.28
N PRO A 16 -5.41 -7.99 12.59
CA PRO A 16 -6.65 -8.39 13.23
C PRO A 16 -7.82 -7.51 12.77
N VAL A 17 -9.04 -8.08 12.79
CA VAL A 17 -10.32 -7.42 12.45
C VAL A 17 -10.47 -7.06 10.96
N MET A 18 -9.52 -6.33 10.38
CA MET A 18 -9.49 -5.96 8.96
C MET A 18 -8.09 -6.18 8.42
N ASP A 19 -7.97 -7.00 7.38
CA ASP A 19 -6.69 -7.27 6.71
C ASP A 19 -6.32 -6.12 5.75
N GLY A 20 -5.05 -6.06 5.35
CA GLY A 20 -4.55 -4.99 4.47
C GLY A 20 -5.20 -5.00 3.08
N ILE A 21 -5.70 -6.16 2.63
CA ILE A 21 -6.41 -6.30 1.35
C ILE A 21 -7.78 -5.63 1.44
N ALA A 22 -8.55 -5.91 2.49
CA ALA A 22 -9.83 -5.29 2.76
C ALA A 22 -9.68 -3.77 2.97
N LEU A 23 -8.60 -3.34 3.62
CA LEU A 23 -8.26 -1.92 3.73
C LEU A 23 -8.02 -1.28 2.36
N ALA A 24 -7.21 -1.90 1.49
CA ALA A 24 -6.93 -1.39 0.16
C ALA A 24 -8.21 -1.28 -0.69
N LEU A 25 -9.09 -2.29 -0.65
CA LEU A 25 -10.38 -2.26 -1.33
C LEU A 25 -11.28 -1.12 -0.82
N LYS A 26 -11.32 -0.90 0.49
CA LYS A 26 -12.08 0.20 1.09
C LYS A 26 -11.54 1.56 0.66
N LEU A 27 -10.21 1.74 0.69
CA LEU A 27 -9.57 2.99 0.29
C LEU A 27 -9.74 3.27 -1.20
N ALA A 28 -9.70 2.27 -2.07
CA ALA A 28 -9.97 2.46 -3.48
C ALA A 28 -11.39 3.02 -3.76
N ALA A 29 -12.38 2.69 -2.91
CA ALA A 29 -13.73 3.21 -3.02
C ALA A 29 -13.92 4.61 -2.39
N GLU A 30 -13.24 4.88 -1.28
CA GLU A 30 -13.43 6.12 -0.50
C GLU A 30 -12.42 7.24 -0.88
N ARG A 31 -11.22 6.87 -1.29
CA ARG A 31 -10.08 7.75 -1.60
C ARG A 31 -9.21 7.14 -2.71
N PRO A 32 -9.70 7.11 -3.96
CA PRO A 32 -8.98 6.48 -5.08
C PRO A 32 -7.62 7.12 -5.39
N ASP A 33 -7.44 8.40 -5.02
CA ASP A 33 -6.19 9.15 -5.19
C ASP A 33 -5.21 8.97 -4.01
N LEU A 34 -5.50 8.08 -3.06
CA LEU A 34 -4.60 7.80 -1.93
C LEU A 34 -3.85 6.50 -2.20
N PRO A 35 -2.52 6.52 -2.37
CA PRO A 35 -1.80 5.35 -2.81
C PRO A 35 -1.57 4.40 -1.64
N VAL A 36 -1.71 3.10 -1.90
CA VAL A 36 -1.60 2.05 -0.89
C VAL A 36 -0.40 1.17 -1.18
N LEU A 37 0.56 1.14 -0.25
CA LEU A 37 1.70 0.23 -0.24
C LEU A 37 1.47 -0.85 0.82
N LEU A 38 1.37 -2.09 0.38
CA LEU A 38 1.20 -3.21 1.32
C LEU A 38 2.54 -3.83 1.68
N MET A 39 2.60 -4.49 2.83
CA MET A 39 3.72 -5.33 3.23
C MET A 39 3.23 -6.68 3.75
N THR A 40 4.03 -7.73 3.61
CA THR A 40 3.66 -9.06 4.13
C THR A 40 4.87 -9.94 4.42
N GLY A 41 4.80 -10.76 5.47
CA GLY A 41 5.79 -11.81 5.73
C GLY A 41 5.47 -13.16 5.08
N TYR A 42 4.35 -13.29 4.37
CA TYR A 42 3.88 -14.55 3.82
C TYR A 42 3.78 -14.49 2.30
N ALA A 43 4.43 -15.44 1.61
CA ALA A 43 4.41 -15.52 0.15
C ALA A 43 2.99 -15.69 -0.42
N MET A 44 2.12 -16.46 0.26
CA MET A 44 0.73 -16.67 -0.15
C MET A 44 -0.09 -15.37 -0.12
N GLU A 45 0.16 -14.52 0.87
CA GLU A 45 -0.54 -13.23 0.99
C GLU A 45 -0.09 -12.24 -0.09
N LYS A 46 1.19 -12.29 -0.47
CA LYS A 46 1.67 -11.57 -1.65
C LYS A 46 0.93 -12.02 -2.92
N GLN A 47 0.73 -13.33 -3.09
CA GLN A 47 -0.02 -13.88 -4.22
C GLN A 47 -1.50 -13.47 -4.19
N ARG A 48 -2.12 -13.39 -3.02
CA ARG A 48 -3.48 -12.86 -2.89
C ARG A 48 -3.54 -11.40 -3.32
N ALA A 49 -2.56 -10.60 -2.91
CA ALA A 49 -2.47 -9.19 -3.28
C ALA A 49 -2.12 -8.92 -4.75
N HIS A 50 -1.52 -9.88 -5.48
CA HIS A 50 -1.28 -9.73 -6.93
C HIS A 50 -2.57 -9.50 -7.75
N HIS A 51 -3.74 -9.93 -7.27
CA HIS A 51 -5.01 -9.63 -7.93
C HIS A 51 -5.47 -8.17 -7.73
N LEU A 52 -4.75 -7.40 -6.91
CA LEU A 52 -5.02 -6.01 -6.57
C LEU A 52 -3.99 -5.06 -7.20
N ASP A 53 -3.19 -5.51 -8.19
CA ASP A 53 -2.14 -4.69 -8.82
C ASP A 53 -2.69 -3.37 -9.45
N CYS A 54 -4.00 -3.27 -9.68
CA CYS A 54 -4.67 -2.04 -10.11
C CYS A 54 -5.10 -1.10 -8.97
N LEU A 55 -5.09 -1.58 -7.72
CA LEU A 55 -5.57 -0.88 -6.53
C LEU A 55 -4.46 -0.57 -5.52
N VAL A 56 -3.37 -1.35 -5.52
CA VAL A 56 -2.20 -1.13 -4.66
C VAL A 56 -0.98 -0.82 -5.50
N SER A 57 -0.11 0.03 -4.97
CA SER A 57 1.08 0.47 -5.71
C SER A 57 2.18 -0.59 -5.73
N ASP A 58 2.36 -1.31 -4.63
CA ASP A 58 3.31 -2.44 -4.53
C ASP A 58 3.01 -3.28 -3.26
N VAL A 59 3.65 -4.45 -3.16
CA VAL A 59 3.61 -5.35 -2.01
C VAL A 59 5.03 -5.73 -1.57
N LEU A 60 5.49 -5.11 -0.49
CA LEU A 60 6.82 -5.33 0.08
C LEU A 60 6.90 -6.61 0.92
N SER A 61 7.78 -7.53 0.54
CA SER A 61 7.96 -8.80 1.26
C SER A 61 8.90 -8.63 2.46
N LYS A 62 8.48 -9.08 3.64
CA LYS A 62 9.31 -9.15 4.86
C LYS A 62 10.16 -10.44 4.84
N PRO A 63 11.39 -10.42 5.38
CA PRO A 63 12.07 -9.26 5.94
C PRO A 63 12.59 -8.31 4.84
N PHE A 64 12.61 -7.01 5.13
CA PHE A 64 13.17 -5.99 4.26
C PHE A 64 14.11 -5.06 5.04
N SER A 65 15.05 -4.44 4.33
CA SER A 65 15.91 -3.40 4.91
C SER A 65 15.20 -2.04 4.94
N LEU A 66 15.68 -1.13 5.79
CA LEU A 66 15.20 0.26 5.81
C LEU A 66 15.32 0.92 4.43
N ASP A 67 16.41 0.67 3.73
CA ASP A 67 16.62 1.18 2.36
C ASP A 67 15.59 0.65 1.36
N GLN A 68 15.18 -0.61 1.47
CA GLN A 68 14.14 -1.18 0.62
C GLN A 68 12.79 -0.50 0.90
N LEU A 69 12.45 -0.31 2.18
CA LEU A 69 11.24 0.39 2.58
C LEU A 69 11.22 1.84 2.07
N LEU A 70 12.30 2.59 2.29
CA LEU A 70 12.40 3.99 1.84
C LEU A 70 12.32 4.11 0.32
N ARG A 71 12.88 3.16 -0.43
CA ARG A 71 12.75 3.12 -1.88
C ARG A 71 11.31 2.89 -2.32
N ALA A 72 10.63 1.90 -1.75
CA ALA A 72 9.23 1.60 -2.07
C ALA A 72 8.33 2.82 -1.79
N VAL A 73 8.43 3.42 -0.60
CA VAL A 73 7.66 4.62 -0.24
C VAL A 73 7.92 5.78 -1.22
N ARG A 74 9.20 6.05 -1.55
CA ARG A 74 9.54 7.12 -2.51
C ARG A 74 9.02 6.84 -3.91
N GLN A 75 8.99 5.58 -4.35
CA GLN A 75 8.45 5.21 -5.65
C GLN A 75 6.94 5.42 -5.68
N THR A 76 6.24 5.00 -4.63
CA THR A 76 4.81 5.19 -4.49
C THR A 76 4.42 6.67 -4.49
N LEU A 77 5.08 7.50 -3.68
CA LEU A 77 4.83 8.96 -3.64
C LEU A 77 5.14 9.68 -4.96
N LYS A 78 6.05 9.13 -5.79
CA LYS A 78 6.38 9.71 -7.10
C LYS A 78 5.40 9.32 -8.20
N ALA A 79 4.76 8.16 -8.08
CA ALA A 79 3.77 7.69 -9.05
C ALA A 79 2.52 8.59 -9.08
N GLU A 80 2.29 9.37 -8.03
CA GLU A 80 1.20 10.36 -7.91
C GLU A 80 1.48 11.68 -8.62
N GLN A 81 2.69 11.92 -9.10
CA GLN A 81 2.95 13.15 -9.86
C GLN A 81 2.30 13.03 -11.24
N PRO A 82 1.34 13.91 -11.58
CA PRO A 82 0.81 13.93 -12.93
C PRO A 82 1.97 14.07 -13.89
N LYS A 83 1.98 13.19 -14.90
CA LYS A 83 2.85 13.36 -16.05
C LYS A 83 2.51 14.72 -16.67
N ALA A 84 3.40 15.70 -16.48
CA ALA A 84 3.30 17.02 -17.10
C ALA A 84 3.25 16.91 -18.63
#